data_AF-A0AAP5MBL4-F1
#
_entry.id   AF-A0AAP5MBL4-F1
#
_cell.length_a   1.000
_cell.length_b   1.000
_cell.length_c   1.000
_cell.angle_alpha   90.00
_cell.angle_beta   90.00
_cell.angle_gamma   90.00
#
_symmetry.space_group_name_H-M   'P 1'
#
loop_
_entity.id
_entity.type
_entity.pdbx_description
1 polymer ?
#
loop_
_entity_poly.entity_id
_entity_poly.type
_entity_poly.pdbx_seq_one_letter_code
_entity_poly.pdbx_strand_id
1 'polypeptide(L)'
;MTSYQSQEKTVANESVSNEELINELETRNVNHIEIIENVIDSLEQNDSAMVSHPPDGGYLWKFQYGSVEVFVRLTGTTDDDTLTVWAAVLKLPAKDEPKLMRKLLEMNCSSTFEARFGIIENQVVVISIRTLAELSPGEVSRLITIVATIADNNDDVLQAEFGVA
;
A
#
# COMPACT_ATOMS: atom_id res chain seq x y z
N MET A 1 76.01 -2.34 -7.45
CA MET A 1 75.33 -2.27 -6.14
C MET A 1 74.02 -1.56 -6.34
N THR A 2 72.95 -2.22 -5.97
CA THR A 2 71.57 -2.00 -6.37
C THR A 2 70.98 -0.79 -5.62
N SER A 3 70.55 0.22 -6.36
CA SER A 3 69.74 1.33 -5.83
C SER A 3 68.29 0.88 -5.81
N TYR A 4 67.75 0.59 -4.62
CA TYR A 4 66.31 0.44 -4.41
C TYR A 4 65.66 1.83 -4.44
N GLN A 5 64.94 2.15 -5.52
CA GLN A 5 63.96 3.23 -5.54
C GLN A 5 62.63 2.68 -4.98
N SER A 6 62.18 3.22 -3.86
CA SER A 6 60.82 3.03 -3.37
C SER A 6 59.87 3.77 -4.30
N GLN A 7 59.02 3.03 -5.03
CA GLN A 7 57.85 3.60 -5.70
C GLN A 7 56.70 3.65 -4.69
N GLU A 8 56.40 4.84 -4.19
CA GLU A 8 55.11 5.10 -3.52
C GLU A 8 54.01 5.02 -4.57
N LYS A 9 53.27 3.91 -4.55
CA LYS A 9 52.03 3.74 -5.30
C LYS A 9 50.93 4.40 -4.48
N THR A 10 50.58 5.63 -4.83
CA THR A 10 49.40 6.31 -4.30
C THR A 10 48.16 5.52 -4.70
N VAL A 11 47.64 4.71 -3.79
CA VAL A 11 46.29 4.16 -3.88
C VAL A 11 45.37 5.31 -3.51
N ALA A 12 44.70 5.89 -4.51
CA ALA A 12 43.60 6.80 -4.29
C ALA A 12 42.50 6.02 -3.56
N ASN A 13 42.44 6.23 -2.25
CA ASN A 13 41.40 5.71 -1.38
C ASN A 13 40.22 6.67 -1.53
N GLU A 14 39.20 6.29 -2.29
CA GLU A 14 37.90 6.95 -2.24
C GLU A 14 37.29 6.62 -0.87
N SER A 15 37.70 7.36 0.16
CA SER A 15 37.02 7.35 1.44
C SER A 15 35.73 8.13 1.30
N VAL A 16 34.70 7.50 0.74
CA VAL A 16 33.32 7.96 0.93
C VAL A 16 33.11 8.00 2.44
N SER A 17 32.83 9.17 2.98
CA SER A 17 32.68 9.31 4.42
C SER A 17 31.43 8.55 4.86
N ASN A 18 31.47 7.94 6.06
CA ASN A 18 30.28 7.29 6.62
C ASN A 18 29.11 8.29 6.75
N GLU A 19 29.39 9.57 6.90
CA GLU A 19 28.39 10.65 6.92
C GLU A 19 27.75 10.85 5.54
N GLU A 20 28.50 10.80 4.45
CA GLU A 20 27.95 10.83 3.08
C GLU A 20 27.11 9.57 2.79
N LEU A 21 27.56 8.38 3.23
CA LEU A 21 26.77 7.14 3.10
C LEU A 21 25.47 7.18 3.91
N ILE A 22 25.51 7.73 5.12
CA ILE A 22 24.32 7.91 5.98
C ILE A 22 23.38 8.92 5.33
N ASN A 23 23.90 10.03 4.82
CA ASN A 23 23.09 11.07 4.17
C ASN A 23 22.50 10.58 2.84
N GLU A 24 23.21 9.77 2.06
CA GLU A 24 22.70 9.09 0.86
C GLU A 24 21.64 8.02 1.20
N LEU A 25 21.71 7.39 2.38
CA LEU A 25 20.69 6.47 2.87
C LEU A 25 19.45 7.22 3.37
N GLU A 26 19.61 8.39 4.01
CA GLU A 26 18.50 9.24 4.47
C GLU A 26 17.81 10.01 3.34
N THR A 27 18.49 10.25 2.21
CA THR A 27 17.97 11.01 1.06
C THR A 27 17.58 10.17 -0.16
N ARG A 28 17.65 8.83 -0.07
CA ARG A 28 16.92 7.98 -1.03
C ARG A 28 15.43 8.16 -0.80
N ASN A 29 14.85 9.16 -1.46
CA ASN A 29 13.41 9.25 -1.63
C ASN A 29 12.91 7.86 -2.06
N VAL A 30 12.13 7.24 -1.18
CA VAL A 30 11.51 5.95 -1.43
C VAL A 30 10.62 6.11 -2.67
N ASN A 31 10.87 5.33 -3.72
CA ASN A 31 10.03 5.37 -4.91
C ASN A 31 8.74 4.58 -4.66
N HIS A 32 7.76 5.20 -3.99
CA HIS A 32 6.50 4.52 -3.64
C HIS A 32 5.73 4.01 -4.86
N ILE A 33 5.87 4.65 -6.03
CA ILE A 33 5.22 4.23 -7.28
C ILE A 33 5.71 2.82 -7.67
N GLU A 34 7.03 2.66 -7.83
CA GLU A 34 7.66 1.39 -8.21
C GLU A 34 7.40 0.30 -7.17
N ILE A 35 7.37 0.66 -5.88
CA ILE A 35 7.06 -0.30 -4.82
C ILE A 35 5.61 -0.78 -4.94
N ILE A 36 4.65 0.13 -5.16
CA ILE A 36 3.24 -0.22 -5.35
C ILE A 36 3.09 -1.14 -6.55
N GLU A 37 3.71 -0.81 -7.68
CA GLU A 37 3.67 -1.64 -8.91
C GLU A 37 4.22 -3.05 -8.65
N ASN A 38 5.40 -3.17 -8.04
CA ASN A 38 5.98 -4.47 -7.69
C ASN A 38 5.11 -5.29 -6.72
N VAL A 39 4.46 -4.62 -5.75
CA VAL A 39 3.53 -5.30 -4.83
C VAL A 39 2.30 -5.79 -5.57
N ILE A 40 1.72 -4.97 -6.43
CA ILE A 40 0.54 -5.34 -7.23
C ILE A 40 0.88 -6.51 -8.16
N ASP A 41 2.01 -6.45 -8.89
CA ASP A 41 2.47 -7.53 -9.77
C ASP A 41 2.63 -8.87 -9.03
N SER A 42 2.91 -8.84 -7.72
CA SER A 42 3.03 -10.04 -6.89
C SER A 42 1.70 -10.57 -6.34
N LEU A 43 0.67 -9.72 -6.28
CA LEU A 43 -0.62 -10.03 -5.64
C LEU A 43 -1.75 -10.22 -6.63
N GLU A 44 -1.68 -9.56 -7.78
CA GLU A 44 -2.76 -9.55 -8.76
C GLU A 44 -3.05 -10.96 -9.29
N GLN A 45 -4.30 -11.17 -9.65
CA GLN A 45 -4.77 -12.41 -10.26
C GLN A 45 -5.44 -12.10 -11.58
N ASN A 46 -5.26 -12.98 -12.56
CA ASN A 46 -5.90 -12.91 -13.88
C ASN A 46 -5.45 -11.75 -14.78
N ASP A 47 -4.21 -11.24 -14.64
CA ASP A 47 -3.69 -10.12 -15.45
C ASP A 47 -4.60 -8.89 -15.34
N SER A 48 -5.05 -8.63 -14.11
CA SER A 48 -6.11 -7.69 -13.76
C SER A 48 -5.60 -6.29 -13.46
N ALA A 49 -4.30 -6.12 -13.31
CA ALA A 49 -3.68 -4.87 -12.89
C ALA A 49 -3.89 -3.77 -13.96
N MET A 50 -4.44 -2.64 -13.53
CA MET A 50 -4.64 -1.45 -14.33
C MET A 50 -4.17 -0.22 -13.56
N VAL A 51 -3.60 0.76 -14.27
CA VAL A 51 -3.20 2.06 -13.72
C VAL A 51 -3.88 3.19 -14.48
N SER A 52 -4.24 4.25 -13.76
CA SER A 52 -4.80 5.48 -14.32
C SER A 52 -4.27 6.71 -13.57
N HIS A 53 -4.32 7.87 -14.24
CA HIS A 53 -3.90 9.15 -13.68
C HIS A 53 -5.12 10.07 -13.56
N PRO A 54 -5.63 10.30 -12.35
CA PRO A 54 -6.77 11.18 -12.12
C PRO A 54 -6.50 12.63 -12.59
N PRO A 55 -7.53 13.39 -13.02
CA PRO A 55 -7.36 14.79 -13.47
C PRO A 55 -6.84 15.73 -12.39
N ASP A 56 -7.07 15.42 -11.11
CA ASP A 56 -6.57 16.14 -9.95
C ASP A 56 -5.13 15.75 -9.56
N GLY A 57 -4.51 14.84 -10.32
CA GLY A 57 -3.13 14.38 -10.13
C GLY A 57 -3.04 13.01 -9.45
N GLY A 58 -1.80 12.56 -9.29
CA GLY A 58 -1.48 11.29 -8.64
C GLY A 58 -1.69 10.05 -9.51
N TYR A 59 -1.86 8.92 -8.84
CA TYR A 59 -1.93 7.59 -9.42
C TYR A 59 -3.09 6.82 -8.79
N LEU A 60 -3.80 6.05 -9.60
CA LEU A 60 -4.83 5.13 -9.17
C LEU A 60 -4.62 3.78 -9.85
N TRP A 61 -4.25 2.78 -9.08
CA TRP A 61 -4.19 1.40 -9.52
C TRP A 61 -5.43 0.64 -9.09
N LYS A 62 -5.74 -0.40 -9.86
CA LYS A 62 -6.83 -1.33 -9.62
C LYS A 62 -6.38 -2.73 -10.00
N PHE A 63 -6.67 -3.73 -9.17
CA PHE A 63 -6.37 -5.13 -9.47
C PHE A 63 -7.35 -6.07 -8.76
N GLN A 64 -7.46 -7.29 -9.23
CA GLN A 64 -8.25 -8.34 -8.61
C GLN A 64 -7.40 -9.14 -7.61
N TYR A 65 -7.96 -9.42 -6.44
CA TYR A 65 -7.41 -10.36 -5.47
C TYR A 65 -8.54 -11.23 -4.94
N GLY A 66 -8.55 -12.52 -5.29
CA GLY A 66 -9.66 -13.42 -4.99
C GLY A 66 -10.97 -12.92 -5.63
N SER A 67 -12.02 -12.72 -4.84
CA SER A 67 -13.32 -12.23 -5.33
C SER A 67 -13.46 -10.71 -5.35
N VAL A 68 -12.53 -9.97 -4.75
CA VAL A 68 -12.62 -8.50 -4.62
C VAL A 68 -11.78 -7.75 -5.65
N GLU A 69 -12.22 -6.53 -5.95
CA GLU A 69 -11.47 -5.53 -6.70
C GLU A 69 -10.83 -4.53 -5.71
N VAL A 70 -9.51 -4.44 -5.73
CA VAL A 70 -8.70 -3.61 -4.83
C VAL A 70 -8.23 -2.36 -5.57
N PHE A 71 -8.35 -1.22 -4.91
CA PHE A 71 -7.91 0.08 -5.40
C PHE A 71 -6.77 0.61 -4.54
N VAL A 72 -5.75 1.16 -5.19
CA VAL A 72 -4.61 1.81 -4.54
C VAL A 72 -4.49 3.21 -5.14
N ARG A 73 -4.56 4.24 -4.30
CA ARG A 73 -4.39 5.64 -4.70
C ARG A 73 -3.17 6.24 -4.03
N LEU A 74 -2.35 6.92 -4.81
CA LEU A 74 -1.24 7.72 -4.37
C LEU A 74 -1.45 9.16 -4.85
N THR A 75 -1.54 10.13 -3.95
CA THR A 75 -1.84 11.53 -4.34
C THR A 75 -0.63 12.27 -4.91
N GLY A 76 0.58 11.82 -4.60
CA GLY A 76 1.85 12.40 -5.00
C GLY A 76 3.03 11.65 -4.38
N THR A 77 4.18 12.29 -4.23
CA THR A 77 5.43 11.65 -3.76
C THR A 77 6.11 12.41 -2.62
N THR A 78 5.39 13.32 -1.96
CA THR A 78 5.89 14.09 -0.80
C THR A 78 5.39 13.49 0.51
N ASP A 79 6.01 13.81 1.64
CA ASP A 79 5.59 13.29 2.95
C ASP A 79 4.14 13.61 3.31
N ASP A 80 3.62 14.74 2.83
CA ASP A 80 2.23 15.19 3.03
C ASP A 80 1.23 14.49 2.10
N ASP A 81 1.71 13.82 1.06
CA ASP A 81 0.87 12.99 0.20
C ASP A 81 0.39 11.74 0.92
N THR A 82 -0.66 11.12 0.38
CA THR A 82 -1.31 9.97 0.99
C THR A 82 -1.28 8.75 0.11
N LEU A 83 -1.07 7.59 0.75
CA LEU A 83 -1.39 6.28 0.23
C LEU A 83 -2.76 5.88 0.79
N THR A 84 -3.72 5.63 -0.10
CA THR A 84 -5.04 5.08 0.24
C THR A 84 -5.21 3.74 -0.45
N VAL A 85 -5.56 2.70 0.31
CA VAL A 85 -5.91 1.38 -0.24
C VAL A 85 -7.31 1.03 0.21
N TRP A 86 -8.18 0.62 -0.70
CA TRP A 86 -9.52 0.16 -0.34
C TRP A 86 -10.05 -0.92 -1.27
N ALA A 87 -11.02 -1.68 -0.78
CA ALA A 87 -11.79 -2.65 -1.57
C ALA A 87 -13.23 -2.70 -1.07
N ALA A 88 -14.18 -2.80 -1.99
CA ALA A 88 -15.61 -2.90 -1.66
C ALA A 88 -15.97 -4.34 -1.28
N VAL A 89 -16.78 -4.50 -0.24
CA VAL A 89 -17.19 -5.82 0.29
C VAL A 89 -18.71 -6.03 0.31
N LEU A 90 -19.50 -4.94 0.29
CA LEU A 90 -20.96 -5.04 0.29
C LEU A 90 -21.60 -3.78 -0.29
N LYS A 91 -22.56 -3.93 -1.20
CA LYS A 91 -23.37 -2.79 -1.69
C LYS A 91 -24.48 -2.45 -0.71
N LEU A 92 -24.74 -1.16 -0.53
CA LEU A 92 -25.86 -0.63 0.25
C LEU A 92 -26.99 -0.15 -0.70
N PRO A 93 -28.26 -0.20 -0.28
CA PRO A 93 -28.73 -0.61 1.06
C PRO A 93 -28.58 -2.11 1.31
N ALA A 94 -28.35 -2.48 2.57
CA ALA A 94 -28.24 -3.87 3.02
C ALA A 94 -29.42 -4.31 3.89
N LYS A 95 -29.60 -5.61 4.07
CA LYS A 95 -30.54 -6.16 5.04
C LYS A 95 -30.04 -5.87 6.46
N ASP A 96 -30.93 -5.44 7.36
CA ASP A 96 -30.64 -5.22 8.79
C ASP A 96 -29.38 -4.35 9.03
N GLU A 97 -29.34 -3.17 8.41
CA GLU A 97 -28.21 -2.24 8.53
C GLU A 97 -27.82 -1.91 9.99
N PRO A 98 -28.74 -1.74 10.96
CA PRO A 98 -28.33 -1.51 12.35
C PRO A 98 -27.46 -2.64 12.92
N LYS A 99 -27.75 -3.90 12.56
CA LYS A 99 -26.94 -5.06 12.96
C LYS A 99 -25.62 -5.11 12.19
N LEU A 100 -25.63 -4.85 10.88
CA LEU A 100 -24.44 -4.74 10.05
C LEU A 100 -23.47 -3.70 10.63
N MET A 101 -23.94 -2.47 10.86
CA MET A 101 -23.10 -1.37 11.34
C MET A 101 -22.47 -1.67 12.70
N ARG A 102 -23.21 -2.30 13.63
CA ARG A 102 -22.65 -2.75 14.89
C ARG A 102 -21.51 -3.75 14.68
N LYS A 103 -21.73 -4.78 13.86
CA LYS A 103 -20.73 -5.82 13.56
C LYS A 103 -19.46 -5.21 12.95
N LEU A 104 -19.59 -4.31 11.97
CA LEU A 104 -18.44 -3.65 11.34
C LEU A 104 -17.63 -2.81 12.34
N LEU A 105 -18.31 -2.08 13.24
CA LEU A 105 -17.65 -1.30 14.29
C LEU A 105 -16.94 -2.18 15.33
N GLU A 106 -17.52 -3.32 15.69
CA GLU A 106 -16.87 -4.29 16.59
C GLU A 106 -15.62 -4.90 15.94
N MET A 107 -15.69 -5.26 14.65
CA MET A 107 -14.55 -5.79 13.90
C MET A 107 -13.40 -4.79 13.77
N ASN A 108 -13.71 -3.49 13.62
CA ASN A 108 -12.72 -2.42 13.60
C ASN A 108 -11.86 -2.36 14.88
N CYS A 109 -12.33 -2.92 16.00
CA CYS A 109 -11.58 -2.96 17.25
C CYS A 109 -10.77 -4.24 17.46
N SER A 110 -10.97 -5.29 16.66
CA SER A 110 -10.39 -6.62 16.94
C SER A 110 -9.56 -7.22 15.81
N SER A 111 -9.95 -6.98 14.55
CA SER A 111 -9.54 -7.87 13.45
C SER A 111 -9.18 -7.15 12.15
N THR A 112 -9.10 -5.82 12.16
CA THR A 112 -8.79 -5.04 10.96
C THR A 112 -7.35 -4.51 10.89
N PHE A 113 -6.54 -4.72 11.93
CA PHE A 113 -5.17 -4.19 12.05
C PHE A 113 -5.10 -2.69 11.69
N GLU A 114 -4.30 -2.29 10.70
CA GLU A 114 -4.17 -0.92 10.20
C GLU A 114 -5.35 -0.48 9.29
N ALA A 115 -6.17 -1.41 8.84
CA ALA A 115 -7.37 -1.14 8.05
C ALA A 115 -8.61 -0.94 8.94
N ARG A 116 -9.71 -0.53 8.32
CA ARG A 116 -11.02 -0.40 8.96
C ARG A 116 -12.14 -0.52 7.93
N PHE A 117 -13.32 -0.92 8.36
CA PHE A 117 -14.54 -0.79 7.58
C PHE A 117 -15.01 0.66 7.54
N GLY A 118 -15.43 1.10 6.35
CA GLY A 118 -16.01 2.42 6.09
C GLY A 118 -17.08 2.34 5.00
N ILE A 119 -17.61 3.50 4.60
CA ILE A 119 -18.59 3.60 3.51
C ILE A 119 -18.09 4.61 2.48
N ILE A 120 -18.04 4.20 1.21
CA ILE A 120 -17.75 5.04 0.06
C ILE A 120 -18.83 4.76 -0.99
N GLU A 121 -19.46 5.80 -1.54
CA GLU A 121 -20.43 5.67 -2.66
C GLU A 121 -21.48 4.56 -2.48
N ASN A 122 -22.13 4.52 -1.31
CA ASN A 122 -23.10 3.47 -0.92
C ASN A 122 -22.54 2.04 -0.97
N GLN A 123 -21.25 1.87 -0.69
CA GLN A 123 -20.63 0.56 -0.55
C GLN A 123 -19.87 0.52 0.77
N VAL A 124 -20.03 -0.57 1.50
CA VAL A 124 -19.13 -0.90 2.60
C VAL A 124 -17.79 -1.27 1.99
N VAL A 125 -16.73 -0.62 2.45
CA VAL A 125 -15.37 -0.86 2.01
C VAL A 125 -14.48 -1.21 3.20
N VAL A 126 -13.44 -2.01 2.95
CA VAL A 126 -12.26 -2.07 3.81
C VAL A 126 -11.28 -1.03 3.30
N ILE A 127 -10.75 -0.18 4.18
CA ILE A 127 -9.87 0.92 3.81
C ILE A 127 -8.70 1.10 4.79
N SER A 128 -7.53 1.43 4.25
CA SER A 128 -6.41 2.02 4.99
C SER A 128 -5.95 3.29 4.29
N ILE A 129 -5.60 4.30 5.09
CA ILE A 129 -5.10 5.59 4.60
C ILE A 129 -4.04 6.12 5.55
N ARG A 130 -2.92 6.57 5.01
CA ARG A 130 -1.88 7.27 5.76
C ARG A 130 -1.03 8.16 4.85
N THR A 131 -0.26 9.04 5.47
CA THR A 131 0.75 9.87 4.82
C THR A 131 1.98 9.06 4.37
N LEU A 132 2.74 9.58 3.41
CA LEU A 132 3.99 8.95 2.95
C LEU A 132 5.18 9.20 3.86
N ALA A 133 5.06 10.14 4.80
CA ALA A 133 6.05 10.38 5.84
C ALA A 133 6.51 9.06 6.49
N GLU A 134 7.81 8.78 6.36
CA GLU A 134 8.48 7.59 6.90
C GLU A 134 7.89 6.25 6.43
N LEU A 135 7.12 6.25 5.34
CA LEU A 135 6.46 5.04 4.84
C LEU A 135 7.48 4.14 4.12
N SER A 136 7.84 3.05 4.78
CA SER A 136 8.78 2.06 4.24
C SER A 136 8.15 1.17 3.16
N PRO A 137 8.96 0.55 2.28
CA PRO A 137 8.46 -0.39 1.28
C PRO A 137 7.67 -1.58 1.89
N GLY A 138 8.12 -2.06 3.05
CA GLY A 138 7.45 -3.16 3.76
C GLY A 138 6.07 -2.75 4.28
N GLU A 139 5.90 -1.50 4.72
CA GLU A 139 4.59 -0.98 5.13
C GLU A 139 3.64 -0.80 3.94
N VAL A 140 4.13 -0.34 2.78
CA VAL A 140 3.32 -0.29 1.55
C VAL A 140 2.78 -1.68 1.21
N SER A 141 3.67 -2.67 1.17
CA SER A 141 3.29 -4.07 0.89
C SER A 141 2.26 -4.57 1.91
N ARG A 142 2.53 -4.37 3.20
CA ARG A 142 1.63 -4.78 4.28
C ARG A 142 0.25 -4.14 4.18
N LEU A 143 0.16 -2.84 3.91
CA LEU A 143 -1.12 -2.14 3.80
C LEU A 143 -1.97 -2.66 2.64
N ILE A 144 -1.35 -2.88 1.47
CA ILE A 144 -2.04 -3.43 0.30
C ILE A 144 -2.54 -4.84 0.59
N THR A 145 -1.67 -5.71 1.10
CA THR A 145 -2.04 -7.10 1.42
C THR A 145 -3.13 -7.18 2.48
N ILE A 146 -3.05 -6.39 3.56
CA ILE A 146 -4.05 -6.43 4.64
C ILE A 146 -5.43 -6.03 4.13
N VAL A 147 -5.53 -4.95 3.35
CA VAL A 147 -6.82 -4.53 2.80
C VAL A 147 -7.37 -5.59 1.85
N ALA A 148 -6.56 -6.10 0.92
CA ALA A 148 -6.97 -7.14 -0.03
C ALA A 148 -7.47 -8.40 0.68
N THR A 149 -6.68 -8.94 1.62
CA THR A 149 -7.01 -10.16 2.35
C THR A 149 -8.20 -9.99 3.29
N ILE A 150 -8.35 -8.85 3.98
CA ILE A 150 -9.53 -8.63 4.84
C ILE A 150 -10.78 -8.48 3.97
N ALA A 151 -10.71 -7.78 2.83
CA ALA A 151 -11.85 -7.63 1.96
C ALA A 151 -12.33 -8.96 1.39
N ASP A 152 -11.42 -9.75 0.81
CA ASP A 152 -11.68 -11.09 0.26
C ASP A 152 -12.21 -12.08 1.31
N ASN A 153 -11.74 -12.01 2.56
CA ASN A 153 -12.26 -12.88 3.61
C ASN A 153 -13.67 -12.52 4.09
N ASN A 154 -14.14 -11.30 3.83
CA ASN A 154 -15.39 -10.78 4.41
C ASN A 154 -16.48 -10.50 3.39
N ASP A 155 -16.18 -10.36 2.10
CA ASP A 155 -17.17 -10.02 1.07
C ASP A 155 -18.28 -11.07 0.97
N ASP A 156 -17.95 -12.35 0.81
CA ASP A 156 -18.91 -13.45 0.71
C ASP A 156 -19.73 -13.60 1.99
N VAL A 157 -19.09 -13.46 3.16
CA VAL A 157 -19.74 -13.59 4.47
C VAL A 157 -20.74 -12.45 4.70
N LEU A 158 -20.35 -11.21 4.38
CA LEU A 158 -21.21 -10.04 4.52
C LEU A 158 -22.34 -10.07 3.48
N GLN A 159 -22.05 -10.47 2.25
CA GLN A 159 -23.05 -10.62 1.19
C GLN A 159 -24.07 -11.72 1.52
N ALA A 160 -23.64 -12.85 2.08
CA ALA A 160 -24.55 -13.92 2.48
C ALA A 160 -25.46 -13.53 3.67
N GLU A 161 -24.94 -12.78 4.64
CA GLU A 161 -25.71 -12.40 5.84
C GLU A 161 -26.60 -11.17 5.61
N PHE A 162 -26.08 -10.15 4.91
CA PHE A 162 -26.67 -8.82 4.80
C PHE A 162 -26.98 -8.38 3.36
N GLY A 163 -26.58 -9.15 2.34
CA GLY A 163 -26.90 -8.85 0.96
C GLY A 163 -28.40 -8.83 0.69
N VAL A 164 -28.82 -7.92 -0.21
CA VAL A 164 -30.16 -7.92 -0.77
C VAL A 164 -30.15 -8.79 -2.03
N ALA A 165 -31.13 -9.68 -2.15
CA ALA A 165 -31.30 -10.56 -3.32
C ALA A 165 -31.71 -9.78 -4.58
#